data_AF-A0A7Z8YPX6-F1
#
_entry.id   AF-A0A7Z8YPX6-F1
#
_cell.length_a   1.000
_cell.length_b   1.000
_cell.length_c   1.000
_cell.angle_alpha   90.00
_cell.angle_beta   90.00
_cell.angle_gamma   90.00
#
_symmetry.space_group_name_H-M   'P 1'
#
loop_
_entity.id
_entity.type
_entity.pdbx_description
1 polymer ?
#
loop_
_entity_poly.entity_id
_entity_poly.type
_entity_poly.pdbx_seq_one_letter_code
_entity_poly.pdbx_strand_id
1 'polypeptide(L)'
;MKRILYITLSLFFFFHCSSQTMNFSDMDVKNKDISGRYKNTELTIVRLLDRKVLKDTLDYTHFVSHFDITKDKHHIYFSLYQTNGKVVHRKYKYKERKGVYQLKNHNFKPLLVPYVFGAIDIRKLYLYRNIKGNLKIGNYEHRSGAMFIVGFLDGKSTYNMLEFEKIEN
;
A
#
# COMPACT_ATOMS: atom_id res chain seq x y z
N MET A 1 19.05 60.44 -8.35
CA MET A 1 18.76 59.63 -7.14
C MET A 1 17.34 59.09 -7.22
N LYS A 2 17.18 57.76 -7.32
CA LYS A 2 16.12 56.93 -6.69
C LYS A 2 16.25 55.50 -7.24
N ARG A 3 16.97 54.66 -6.48
CA ARG A 3 16.99 53.21 -6.64
C ARG A 3 15.73 52.68 -5.94
N ILE A 4 14.84 52.00 -6.66
CA ILE A 4 13.76 51.21 -6.05
C ILE A 4 14.17 49.75 -6.20
N LEU A 5 14.60 49.19 -5.07
CA LEU A 5 15.05 47.83 -4.90
C LEU A 5 13.81 46.94 -4.71
N TYR A 6 13.41 46.18 -5.72
CA TYR A 6 12.38 45.15 -5.56
C TYR A 6 13.02 43.91 -4.92
N ILE A 7 12.82 43.75 -3.61
CA ILE A 7 13.10 42.49 -2.91
C ILE A 7 11.87 41.60 -3.10
N THR A 8 11.92 40.69 -4.07
CA THR A 8 10.94 39.59 -4.15
C THR A 8 11.31 38.54 -3.10
N LEU A 9 10.57 38.57 -1.99
CA LEU A 9 10.63 37.59 -0.91
C LEU A 9 10.11 36.24 -1.41
N SER A 10 10.99 35.39 -1.93
CA SER A 10 10.67 34.01 -2.27
C SER A 10 10.43 33.21 -0.98
N LEU A 11 9.17 33.07 -0.58
CA LEU A 11 8.76 32.13 0.46
C LEU A 11 8.98 30.70 -0.05
N PHE A 12 10.16 30.16 0.23
CA PHE A 12 10.39 28.72 0.24
C PHE A 12 9.65 28.12 1.44
N PHE A 13 8.40 27.71 1.24
CA PHE A 13 7.73 26.82 2.19
C PHE A 13 8.40 25.44 2.12
N PHE A 14 9.43 25.25 2.94
CA PHE A 14 9.92 23.92 3.29
C PHE A 14 8.84 23.23 4.14
N PHE A 15 7.86 22.61 3.47
CA PHE A 15 6.96 21.66 4.12
C PHE A 15 7.81 20.47 4.59
N HIS A 16 8.17 20.46 5.87
CA HIS A 16 8.83 19.36 6.53
C HIS A 16 7.81 18.24 6.79
N CYS A 17 7.37 17.58 5.71
CA CYS A 17 6.56 16.38 5.81
C CYS A 17 7.47 15.26 6.35
N SER A 18 7.32 14.91 7.62
CA SER A 18 8.00 13.76 8.23
C SER A 18 7.61 12.49 7.49
N SER A 19 8.44 12.09 6.52
CA SER A 19 8.30 10.86 5.77
C SER A 19 8.75 9.71 6.66
N GLN A 20 7.81 9.07 7.38
CA GLN A 20 8.09 7.80 8.03
C GLN A 20 8.49 6.76 6.97
N THR A 21 9.76 6.36 6.97
CA THR A 21 10.30 5.34 6.06
C THR A 21 10.02 3.95 6.62
N MET A 22 9.46 3.05 5.80
CA MET A 22 9.30 1.65 6.20
C MET A 22 10.67 1.00 6.45
N ASN A 23 10.79 0.31 7.58
CA ASN A 23 11.97 -0.47 7.92
C ASN A 23 11.79 -1.92 7.43
N PHE A 24 12.76 -2.43 6.68
CA PHE A 24 12.79 -3.77 6.12
C PHE A 24 14.00 -4.57 6.65
N SER A 25 14.40 -4.33 7.90
CA SER A 25 15.63 -4.85 8.50
C SER A 25 15.68 -6.38 8.61
N ASP A 26 14.54 -7.05 8.67
CA ASP A 26 14.42 -8.50 8.82
C ASP A 26 14.13 -9.22 7.49
N MET A 27 14.34 -8.54 6.36
CA MET A 27 14.15 -9.13 5.04
C MET A 27 15.23 -10.20 4.74
N ASP A 28 14.80 -11.33 4.17
CA ASP A 28 15.71 -12.34 3.65
C ASP A 28 16.40 -11.83 2.38
N VAL A 29 17.68 -11.52 2.51
CA VAL A 29 18.51 -11.02 1.39
C VAL A 29 18.88 -12.14 0.41
N LYS A 30 18.90 -13.40 0.86
CA LYS A 30 19.29 -14.56 0.05
C LYS A 30 18.12 -15.10 -0.75
N ASN A 31 16.95 -15.28 -0.13
CA ASN A 31 15.75 -15.78 -0.81
C ASN A 31 14.64 -14.71 -0.85
N LYS A 32 14.56 -14.03 -2.00
CA LYS A 32 13.62 -12.94 -2.25
C LYS A 32 12.31 -13.39 -2.89
N ASP A 33 12.12 -14.69 -3.13
CA ASP A 33 10.88 -15.15 -3.73
C ASP A 33 9.76 -15.19 -2.69
N ILE A 34 8.63 -14.59 -3.02
CA ILE A 34 7.42 -14.53 -2.19
C ILE A 34 6.34 -15.48 -2.69
N SER A 35 6.66 -16.32 -3.67
CA SER A 35 5.72 -17.29 -4.22
C SER A 35 5.53 -18.44 -3.23
N GLY A 36 4.28 -18.88 -3.06
CA GLY A 36 3.95 -19.95 -2.14
C GLY A 36 2.55 -19.84 -1.57
N ARG A 37 2.20 -20.80 -0.73
CA ARG A 37 0.95 -20.85 0.03
C ARG A 37 1.17 -20.29 1.43
N TYR A 38 0.22 -19.49 1.89
CA TYR A 38 0.31 -18.81 3.17
C TYR A 38 -0.97 -18.98 3.99
N LYS A 39 -0.80 -19.19 5.29
CA LYS A 39 -1.90 -19.30 6.24
C LYS A 39 -2.48 -17.93 6.55
N ASN A 40 -3.81 -17.84 6.61
CA ASN A 40 -4.50 -16.65 7.07
C ASN A 40 -5.20 -16.94 8.41
N THR A 41 -4.48 -16.77 9.53
CA THR A 41 -4.97 -17.12 10.87
C THR A 41 -5.99 -16.11 11.42
N GLU A 42 -5.91 -14.83 11.02
CA GLU A 42 -6.92 -13.83 11.31
C GLU A 42 -7.37 -13.05 10.06
N LEU A 43 -8.59 -12.51 10.11
CA LEU A 43 -9.20 -11.67 9.07
C LEU A 43 -8.26 -10.52 8.69
N THR A 44 -7.72 -10.45 7.46
CA THR A 44 -7.61 -9.18 6.68
C THR A 44 -6.80 -9.23 5.38
N ILE A 45 -6.29 -10.37 4.88
CA ILE A 45 -5.69 -10.38 3.53
C ILE A 45 -6.65 -9.82 2.46
N VAL A 46 -7.94 -10.10 2.62
CA VAL A 46 -9.02 -9.52 1.80
C VAL A 46 -9.06 -7.99 1.90
N ARG A 47 -8.96 -7.41 3.10
CA ARG A 47 -8.94 -5.94 3.29
C ARG A 47 -7.63 -5.31 2.79
N LEU A 48 -6.52 -6.03 2.88
CA LEU A 48 -5.25 -5.60 2.31
C LEU A 48 -5.35 -5.49 0.80
N LEU A 49 -5.91 -6.51 0.16
CA LEU A 49 -6.04 -6.55 -1.29
C LEU A 49 -7.28 -5.81 -1.82
N ASP A 50 -8.24 -5.40 -0.99
CA ASP A 50 -9.41 -4.70 -1.50
C ASP A 50 -9.03 -3.34 -2.10
N ARG A 51 -9.45 -3.14 -3.36
CA ARG A 51 -9.19 -1.93 -4.13
C ARG A 51 -10.19 -0.84 -3.83
N LYS A 52 -11.32 -1.14 -3.17
CA LYS A 52 -12.42 -0.18 -2.92
C LYS A 52 -12.81 0.59 -4.19
N VAL A 53 -12.67 0.04 -5.39
CA VAL A 53 -13.17 0.66 -6.62
C VAL A 53 -14.66 0.36 -6.70
N LEU A 54 -15.51 1.34 -7.05
CA LEU A 54 -16.99 1.27 -6.96
C LEU A 54 -17.63 0.01 -7.59
N LYS A 55 -16.94 -0.70 -8.48
CA LYS A 55 -17.41 -1.91 -9.17
C LYS A 55 -16.64 -3.19 -8.79
N ASP A 56 -15.63 -3.10 -7.94
CA ASP A 56 -14.65 -4.17 -7.69
C ASP A 56 -14.26 -4.29 -6.20
N THR A 57 -15.26 -4.21 -5.32
CA THR A 57 -15.11 -4.48 -3.89
C THR A 57 -15.10 -5.99 -3.65
N LEU A 58 -14.10 -6.53 -2.95
CA LEU A 58 -14.16 -7.94 -2.52
C LEU A 58 -15.35 -8.14 -1.57
N ASP A 59 -16.11 -9.21 -1.79
CA ASP A 59 -17.15 -9.63 -0.87
C ASP A 59 -16.51 -10.13 0.44
N TYR A 60 -16.90 -9.49 1.54
CA TYR A 60 -16.36 -9.70 2.89
C TYR A 60 -17.07 -10.78 3.68
N THR A 61 -18.10 -11.42 3.10
CA THR A 61 -18.98 -12.35 3.80
C THR A 61 -18.34 -13.67 4.18
N HIS A 62 -17.20 -14.03 3.58
CA HIS A 62 -16.58 -15.34 3.79
C HIS A 62 -15.12 -15.25 4.24
N PHE A 63 -14.78 -16.06 5.24
CA PHE A 63 -13.43 -16.18 5.77
C PHE A 63 -12.50 -16.80 4.73
N VAL A 64 -11.30 -16.24 4.58
CA VAL A 64 -10.22 -16.79 3.75
C VAL A 64 -9.30 -17.59 4.66
N SER A 65 -9.18 -18.90 4.44
CA SER A 65 -8.36 -19.77 5.30
C SER A 65 -6.87 -19.75 4.91
N HIS A 66 -6.60 -19.68 3.62
CA HIS A 66 -5.26 -19.60 3.06
C HIS A 66 -5.29 -18.86 1.71
N PHE A 67 -4.11 -18.44 1.27
CA PHE A 67 -3.94 -17.83 -0.04
C PHE A 67 -2.63 -18.25 -0.69
N ASP A 68 -2.65 -18.29 -2.02
CA ASP A 68 -1.49 -18.59 -2.84
C ASP A 68 -1.01 -17.31 -3.53
N ILE A 69 0.31 -17.10 -3.52
CA ILE A 69 0.98 -16.06 -4.30
C ILE A 69 1.74 -16.73 -5.43
N THR A 70 1.48 -16.28 -6.65
CA THR A 70 2.33 -16.54 -7.81
C THR A 70 2.70 -15.24 -8.49
N LYS A 71 3.81 -15.21 -9.22
CA LYS A 71 4.25 -14.01 -9.93
C LYS A 71 4.70 -14.33 -11.35
N ASP A 72 4.45 -13.38 -12.24
CA ASP A 72 5.10 -13.29 -13.53
C ASP A 72 6.04 -12.06 -13.55
N LYS A 73 6.60 -11.75 -14.72
CA LYS A 73 7.53 -10.62 -14.92
C LYS A 73 6.93 -9.24 -14.55
N HIS A 74 5.60 -9.11 -14.57
CA HIS A 74 4.90 -7.82 -14.47
C HIS A 74 3.81 -7.79 -13.40
N HIS A 75 3.32 -8.96 -12.98
CA HIS A 75 2.17 -9.11 -12.10
C HIS A 75 2.43 -10.10 -10.97
N ILE A 76 1.80 -9.80 -9.83
CA ILE A 76 1.61 -10.73 -8.72
C ILE A 76 0.14 -11.12 -8.70
N TYR A 77 -0.10 -12.42 -8.60
CA TYR A 77 -1.42 -13.04 -8.54
C TYR A 77 -1.63 -13.59 -7.14
N PHE A 78 -2.78 -13.24 -6.56
CA PHE A 78 -3.28 -13.80 -5.31
C PHE A 78 -4.48 -14.67 -5.62
N SER A 79 -4.44 -15.92 -5.17
CA SER A 79 -5.61 -16.82 -5.16
C SER A 79 -6.05 -16.98 -3.72
N LEU A 80 -7.23 -16.43 -3.39
CA LEU A 80 -7.77 -16.44 -2.03
C LEU A 80 -8.79 -17.57 -1.92
N TYR A 81 -8.56 -18.52 -1.00
CA TYR A 81 -9.43 -19.68 -0.80
C TYR A 81 -10.39 -19.42 0.35
N GLN A 82 -11.68 -19.25 0.01
CA GLN A 82 -12.75 -19.04 0.97
C GLN A 82 -13.21 -20.37 1.58
N THR A 83 -13.72 -20.33 2.81
CA THR A 83 -14.25 -21.52 3.51
C THR A 83 -15.47 -22.15 2.84
N ASN A 84 -16.19 -21.41 2.00
CA ASN A 84 -17.31 -21.90 1.19
C ASN A 84 -16.87 -22.63 -0.10
N GLY A 85 -15.56 -22.82 -0.31
CA GLY A 85 -15.00 -23.45 -1.51
C GLY A 85 -14.82 -22.51 -2.71
N LYS A 86 -15.21 -21.24 -2.62
CA LYS A 86 -14.95 -20.26 -3.69
C LYS A 86 -13.50 -19.80 -3.68
N VAL A 87 -12.96 -19.54 -4.88
CA VAL A 87 -11.62 -18.97 -5.05
C VAL A 87 -11.74 -17.59 -5.69
N VAL A 88 -11.12 -16.59 -5.08
CA VAL A 88 -11.08 -15.23 -5.60
C VAL A 88 -9.66 -14.92 -6.10
N HIS A 89 -9.54 -14.61 -7.39
CA HIS A 89 -8.26 -14.27 -8.01
C HIS A 89 -8.07 -12.76 -8.10
N ARG A 90 -6.88 -12.28 -7.72
CA ARG A 90 -6.51 -10.86 -7.80
C ARG A 90 -5.16 -10.68 -8.44
N LYS A 91 -5.08 -9.82 -9.46
CA LYS A 91 -3.88 -9.56 -10.26
C LYS A 91 -3.37 -8.13 -10.07
N TYR A 92 -2.19 -7.94 -9.51
CA TYR A 92 -1.60 -6.63 -9.27
C TYR A 92 -0.35 -6.41 -10.12
N LYS A 93 -0.23 -5.24 -10.73
CA LYS A 93 1.07 -4.77 -11.21
C LYS A 93 1.97 -4.49 -10.01
N TYR A 94 3.26 -4.75 -10.12
CA TYR A 94 4.21 -4.48 -9.05
C TYR A 94 5.44 -3.71 -9.53
N LYS A 95 6.22 -3.22 -8.57
CA LYS A 95 7.59 -2.74 -8.74
C LYS A 95 8.45 -3.44 -7.69
N GLU A 96 9.46 -4.16 -8.12
CA GLU A 96 10.44 -4.75 -7.20
C GLU A 96 11.57 -3.75 -6.93
N ARG A 97 12.00 -3.66 -5.67
CA ARG A 97 13.22 -2.99 -5.27
C ARG A 97 13.91 -3.81 -4.18
N LYS A 98 15.11 -4.33 -4.47
CA LYS A 98 15.96 -5.04 -3.52
C LYS A 98 15.26 -6.23 -2.81
N GLY A 99 14.32 -6.94 -3.47
CA GLY A 99 13.57 -8.04 -2.85
C GLY A 99 12.28 -7.65 -2.13
N VAL A 100 11.95 -6.34 -2.12
CA VAL A 100 10.64 -5.84 -1.70
C VAL A 100 9.76 -5.59 -2.93
N TYR A 101 8.58 -6.20 -2.95
CA TYR A 101 7.60 -6.06 -4.01
C TYR A 101 6.55 -5.04 -3.60
N GLN A 102 6.60 -3.86 -4.23
CA GLN A 102 5.59 -2.84 -4.04
C GLN A 102 4.45 -3.04 -5.03
N LEU A 103 3.23 -3.34 -4.55
CA LEU A 103 2.06 -3.40 -5.41
C LEU A 103 1.66 -2.00 -5.86
N LYS A 104 1.47 -1.84 -7.17
CA LYS A 104 0.89 -0.63 -7.76
C LYS A 104 -0.62 -0.72 -7.61
N ASN A 105 -1.13 -0.14 -6.53
CA ASN A 105 -2.57 -0.05 -6.31
C ASN A 105 -3.16 1.11 -7.13
N HIS A 106 -4.35 0.93 -7.72
CA HIS A 106 -5.04 1.94 -8.54
C HIS A 106 -5.89 2.90 -7.68
N ASN A 107 -5.53 3.09 -6.41
CA ASN A 107 -6.41 3.71 -5.41
C ASN A 107 -6.18 5.21 -5.21
N PHE A 108 -5.60 5.92 -6.18
CA PHE A 108 -5.58 7.39 -6.10
C PHE A 108 -7.01 7.89 -6.27
N LYS A 109 -7.67 8.19 -5.14
CA LYS A 109 -8.99 8.80 -5.12
C LYS A 109 -8.82 10.26 -4.73
N PRO A 110 -8.92 11.20 -5.69
CA PRO A 110 -9.15 12.58 -5.32
C PRO A 110 -10.55 12.63 -4.70
N LEU A 111 -10.62 12.72 -3.37
CA LEU A 111 -11.87 12.95 -2.67
C LEU A 111 -12.19 14.44 -2.83
N LEU A 112 -12.82 14.81 -3.95
CA LEU A 112 -13.27 16.17 -4.21
C LEU A 112 -14.58 16.38 -3.45
N VAL A 113 -14.53 17.05 -2.29
CA VAL A 113 -15.75 17.66 -1.75
C VAL A 113 -15.98 18.96 -2.53
N PRO A 114 -17.16 19.19 -3.12
CA PRO A 114 -17.40 20.41 -3.88
C PRO A 114 -17.16 21.65 -3.01
N TYR A 115 -16.37 22.59 -3.56
CA TYR A 115 -16.17 23.98 -3.17
C TYR A 115 -15.13 24.41 -2.13
N VAL A 116 -14.53 23.56 -1.27
CA VAL A 116 -13.53 24.09 -0.31
C VAL A 116 -12.39 23.12 0.05
N PHE A 117 -12.64 21.81 0.17
CA PHE A 117 -11.65 20.84 0.68
C PHE A 117 -11.58 19.57 -0.16
N GLY A 118 -10.43 19.30 -0.76
CA GLY A 118 -10.08 17.99 -1.32
C GLY A 118 -9.35 17.14 -0.28
N ALA A 119 -9.43 15.81 -0.38
CA ALA A 119 -8.51 14.92 0.32
C ALA A 119 -7.84 13.96 -0.68
N ILE A 120 -6.54 13.74 -0.51
CA ILE A 120 -5.77 12.76 -1.27
C ILE A 120 -5.52 11.57 -0.36
N ASP A 121 -5.98 10.39 -0.79
CA ASP A 121 -5.68 9.11 -0.13
C ASP A 121 -4.77 8.27 -1.02
N ILE A 122 -3.60 7.92 -0.50
CA ILE A 122 -2.60 7.09 -1.17
C ILE A 122 -2.35 5.85 -0.33
N ARG A 123 -2.63 4.69 -0.91
CA ARG A 123 -2.35 3.39 -0.31
C ARG A 123 -1.30 2.61 -1.10
N LYS A 124 -0.26 2.13 -0.43
CA LYS A 124 0.82 1.32 -0.99
C LYS A 124 0.99 0.04 -0.17
N LEU A 125 1.07 -1.10 -0.85
CA LEU A 125 1.32 -2.41 -0.24
C LEU A 125 2.71 -2.87 -0.62
N TYR A 126 3.45 -3.37 0.37
CA TYR A 126 4.82 -3.86 0.23
C TYR A 126 4.86 -5.30 0.72
N LEU A 127 5.35 -6.19 -0.11
CA LEU A 127 5.49 -7.61 0.21
C LEU A 127 6.96 -7.98 0.20
N TYR A 128 7.40 -8.72 1.21
CA TYR A 128 8.75 -9.27 1.26
C TYR A 128 8.76 -10.53 2.12
N ARG A 129 9.79 -11.35 1.93
CA ARG A 129 10.04 -12.53 2.76
C ARG A 129 10.94 -12.13 3.92
N ASN A 130 10.58 -12.53 5.14
CA ASN A 130 11.45 -12.32 6.30
C ASN A 130 12.49 -13.44 6.42
N ILE A 131 13.48 -13.25 7.29
CA ILE A 131 14.51 -14.26 7.59
C ILE A 131 13.97 -15.60 8.11
N LYS A 132 12.74 -15.64 8.64
CA LYS A 132 12.06 -16.88 9.08
C LYS A 132 11.39 -17.61 7.92
N GLY A 133 11.42 -17.05 6.72
CA GLY A 133 10.79 -17.61 5.53
C GLY A 133 9.31 -17.28 5.39
N ASN A 134 8.72 -16.51 6.31
CA ASN A 134 7.34 -16.04 6.29
C ASN A 134 7.17 -14.83 5.36
N LEU A 135 5.93 -14.61 4.92
CA LEU A 135 5.58 -13.44 4.13
C LEU A 135 5.19 -12.29 5.06
N LYS A 136 5.82 -11.13 4.88
CA LYS A 136 5.39 -9.88 5.50
C LYS A 136 4.73 -8.97 4.48
N ILE A 137 3.58 -8.44 4.84
CA ILE A 137 2.85 -7.45 4.05
C ILE A 137 2.73 -6.16 4.86
N GLY A 138 3.42 -5.12 4.42
CA GLY A 138 3.30 -3.77 4.95
C GLY A 138 2.29 -2.95 4.16
N ASN A 139 1.37 -2.28 4.85
CA ASN A 139 0.43 -1.31 4.30
C ASN A 139 0.86 0.09 4.73
N TYR A 140 1.10 0.96 3.76
CA TYR A 140 1.33 2.38 3.97
C TYR A 140 0.15 3.16 3.43
N GLU A 141 -0.50 3.92 4.30
CA GLU A 141 -1.62 4.79 3.97
C GLU A 141 -1.23 6.22 4.29
N HIS A 142 -1.42 7.12 3.34
CA HIS A 142 -1.23 8.54 3.53
C HIS A 142 -2.49 9.27 3.13
N ARG A 143 -3.07 10.00 4.07
CA ARG A 143 -4.23 10.85 3.83
C ARG A 143 -3.85 12.29 4.14
N SER A 144 -3.97 13.16 3.14
CA SER A 144 -3.76 14.59 3.31
C SER A 144 -4.98 15.39 2.86
N GLY A 145 -5.31 16.44 3.61
CA GLY A 145 -6.29 17.44 3.21
C GLY A 145 -5.65 18.50 2.32
N ALA A 146 -6.29 18.84 1.21
CA ALA A 146 -5.90 19.92 0.30
C ALA A 146 -7.03 20.95 0.23
N MET A 147 -6.81 22.16 0.73
CA MET A 147 -7.75 23.28 0.53
C MET A 147 -7.32 24.04 -0.73
N PHE A 148 -8.25 24.44 -1.60
CA PHE A 148 -7.97 24.82 -2.99
C PHE A 148 -7.15 26.12 -3.21
N ILE A 149 -6.54 26.72 -2.19
CA ILE A 149 -5.77 27.98 -2.32
C ILE A 149 -4.46 28.00 -1.49
N VAL A 150 -4.29 27.16 -0.47
CA VAL A 150 -3.09 27.15 0.39
C VAL A 150 -2.75 25.70 0.74
N GLY A 151 -1.46 25.37 0.77
CA GLY A 151 -0.90 24.02 0.80
C GLY A 151 -1.50 23.02 1.80
N PHE A 152 -1.17 21.75 1.60
CA PHE A 152 -1.62 20.61 2.40
C PHE A 152 -1.64 20.94 3.91
N LEU A 153 -2.83 21.00 4.51
CA LEU A 153 -3.06 21.54 5.86
C LEU A 153 -2.60 20.60 6.97
N ASP A 154 -2.90 19.31 6.80
CA ASP A 154 -2.50 18.26 7.72
C ASP A 154 -2.53 16.92 6.97
N GLY A 155 -1.53 16.09 7.23
CA GLY A 155 -1.30 14.83 6.56
C GLY A 155 -1.04 13.74 7.59
N LYS A 156 -1.91 12.74 7.65
CA LYS A 156 -1.70 11.58 8.52
C LYS A 156 -1.19 10.42 7.69
N SER A 157 -0.03 9.91 8.10
CA SER A 157 0.51 8.65 7.58
C SER A 157 0.29 7.55 8.61
N THR A 158 -0.23 6.42 8.15
CA THR A 158 -0.41 5.21 8.96
C THR A 158 0.36 4.07 8.33
N TYR A 159 1.04 3.29 9.17
CA TYR A 159 1.77 2.10 8.78
C TYR A 159 1.26 0.91 9.58
N ASN A 160 0.99 -0.19 8.89
CA ASN A 160 0.64 -1.46 9.50
C ASN A 160 1.44 -2.57 8.83
N MET A 161 1.87 -3.58 9.59
CA MET A 161 2.56 -4.75 9.06
C MET A 161 1.93 -6.02 9.60
N LEU A 162 1.64 -6.93 8.68
CA LEU A 162 1.11 -8.25 8.98
C LEU A 162 2.09 -9.30 8.52
N GLU A 163 2.21 -10.37 9.30
CA GLU A 163 3.03 -11.53 8.98
C GLU A 163 2.14 -12.74 8.71
N PHE A 164 2.47 -13.50 7.67
CA PHE A 164 1.76 -14.69 7.23
C PHE A 164 2.71 -15.86 7.16
N GLU A 165 2.38 -16.92 7.90
CA GLU A 165 3.17 -18.15 7.94
C GLU A 165 3.09 -18.88 6.59
N LYS A 166 4.23 -19.34 6.10
CA LYS A 166 4.29 -20.14 4.87
C LYS A 166 3.81 -21.56 5.19
N ILE A 167 2.87 -22.06 4.41
CA ILE A 167 2.45 -23.46 4.42
C ILE A 167 3.22 -24.13 3.29
N GLU A 168 4.36 -24.75 3.62
CA GLU A 168 5.02 -25.66 2.68
C GLU A 168 4.28 -27.00 2.70
N ASN A 169 3.87 -27.47 1.52
CA ASN A 169 3.59 -28.87 1.24
C ASN A 169 4.80 -29.45 0.51
#